data_AF-A0AAQ4R296-F1
#
_entry.id   AF-A0AAQ4R296-F1
#
_cell.length_a   1.000
_cell.length_b   1.000
_cell.length_c   1.000
_cell.angle_alpha   90.00
_cell.angle_beta   90.00
_cell.angle_gamma   90.00
#
_symmetry.space_group_name_H-M   'P 1'
#
loop_
_entity.id
_entity.type
_entity.pdbx_description
1 polymer ?
#
loop_
_entity_poly.entity_id
_entity_poly.type
_entity_poly.pdbx_seq_one_letter_code
_entity_poly.pdbx_strand_id
1 'polypeptide(L)'
;MLSRKGLIPEDYLLTRLAEDVLQPKCFKAKPGKARFVTKNGTCNVAHTNIREQGRFLLDVFTTLVDLKWLHTLIIFTMSYLCSWLLFGMIWWLIAFAHGDLDQ
;
A
#
# COMPACT_ATOMS: atom_id res chain seq x y z
N MET A 1 14.02 -27.03 -60.15
CA MET A 1 13.45 -25.95 -59.32
C MET A 1 13.02 -26.54 -57.99
N LEU A 2 13.81 -26.31 -56.94
CA LEU A 2 13.69 -26.91 -55.60
C LEU A 2 12.57 -26.21 -54.81
N SER A 3 11.45 -26.91 -54.58
CA SER A 3 10.40 -26.46 -53.66
C SER A 3 10.76 -26.91 -52.24
N ARG A 4 11.48 -26.04 -51.53
CA ARG A 4 11.80 -26.17 -50.11
C ARG A 4 10.50 -25.93 -49.33
N LYS A 5 9.69 -26.98 -49.13
CA LYS A 5 8.56 -26.94 -48.19
C LYS A 5 9.14 -26.68 -46.80
N GLY A 6 8.91 -25.47 -46.32
CA GLY A 6 9.41 -25.00 -45.03
C GLY A 6 8.92 -25.91 -43.93
N LEU A 7 9.87 -26.44 -43.15
CA LEU A 7 9.67 -26.95 -41.81
C LEU A 7 8.94 -25.87 -41.00
N ILE A 8 7.64 -26.03 -40.80
CA ILE A 8 6.99 -25.52 -39.60
C ILE A 8 7.06 -26.68 -38.59
N PRO A 9 7.79 -26.55 -37.47
CA PRO A 9 7.78 -27.57 -36.42
C PRO A 9 6.36 -27.68 -35.84
N GLU A 10 5.77 -28.88 -35.88
CA GLU A 10 4.48 -29.22 -35.27
C GLU A 10 4.42 -28.86 -33.77
N ASP A 11 5.60 -28.76 -33.15
CA ASP A 11 5.82 -28.27 -31.79
C ASP A 11 5.21 -26.88 -31.57
N TYR A 12 5.21 -26.02 -32.60
CA TYR A 12 4.65 -24.66 -32.49
C TYR A 12 3.12 -24.68 -32.44
N LEU A 13 2.47 -25.59 -33.17
CA LEU A 13 1.02 -25.75 -33.15
C LEU A 13 0.54 -26.39 -31.84
N LEU A 14 1.28 -27.39 -31.35
CA LEU A 14 1.01 -28.06 -30.08
C LEU A 14 1.20 -27.11 -28.89
N THR A 15 2.23 -26.24 -28.93
CA THR A 15 2.43 -25.22 -27.89
C THR A 15 1.30 -24.20 -27.89
N ARG A 16 0.83 -23.76 -29.07
CA ARG A 16 -0.32 -22.85 -29.17
C ARG A 16 -1.63 -23.48 -28.70
N LEU A 17 -1.87 -24.75 -29.01
CA LEU A 17 -3.05 -25.50 -28.52
C LEU A 17 -3.00 -25.73 -27.01
N ALA A 18 -1.82 -26.02 -26.44
CA ALA A 18 -1.65 -26.16 -25.01
C ALA A 18 -1.90 -24.84 -24.26
N GLU A 19 -1.49 -23.71 -24.83
CA GLU A 19 -1.75 -22.38 -24.28
C GLU A 19 -3.25 -22.03 -24.24
N ASP A 20 -4.01 -22.44 -25.26
CA ASP A 20 -5.46 -22.19 -25.33
C ASP A 20 -6.27 -23.02 -24.32
N VAL A 21 -5.78 -24.18 -23.90
CA VAL A 21 -6.43 -25.03 -22.88
C VAL A 21 -6.03 -24.61 -21.46
N LEU A 22 -4.80 -24.11 -21.26
CA LEU A 22 -4.31 -23.65 -19.95
C LEU A 22 -4.75 -22.23 -19.59
N GLN A 23 -5.30 -21.45 -20.52
CA GLN A 23 -6.03 -20.23 -20.17
C GLN A 23 -7.30 -20.60 -19.41
N PRO A 24 -7.39 -20.37 -18.08
CA PRO A 24 -8.69 -20.41 -17.45
C PRO A 24 -9.50 -19.32 -18.12
N LYS A 25 -10.52 -19.70 -18.90
CA LYS A 25 -11.60 -18.80 -19.30
C LYS A 25 -12.34 -18.43 -18.03
N CYS A 26 -11.73 -17.56 -17.23
CA CYS A 26 -12.41 -16.80 -16.21
C CYS A 26 -13.43 -16.02 -17.00
N PHE A 27 -14.66 -16.54 -17.02
CA PHE A 27 -15.82 -15.84 -17.52
C PHE A 27 -15.83 -14.50 -16.79
N LYS A 28 -15.31 -13.47 -17.46
CA LYS A 28 -15.45 -12.09 -17.02
C LYS A 28 -16.94 -11.81 -17.18
N ALA A 29 -17.71 -12.12 -16.14
CA ALA A 29 -19.08 -11.67 -16.03
C ALA A 29 -19.03 -10.18 -16.34
N LYS A 30 -19.73 -9.75 -17.41
CA LYS A 30 -19.82 -8.35 -17.79
C LYS A 30 -20.08 -7.57 -16.50
N PRO A 31 -19.18 -6.69 -16.04
CA PRO A 31 -19.43 -5.98 -14.81
C PRO A 31 -20.69 -5.16 -15.05
N GLY A 32 -21.79 -5.54 -14.41
CA GLY A 32 -22.97 -4.70 -14.36
C GLY A 32 -22.55 -3.31 -13.86
N LYS A 33 -23.24 -2.25 -14.32
CA LYS A 33 -22.97 -0.86 -13.90
C LYS A 33 -22.53 -0.82 -12.44
N ALA A 34 -21.33 -0.30 -12.20
CA ALA A 34 -20.79 -0.17 -10.85
C ALA A 34 -21.81 0.61 -9.99
N ARG A 35 -22.21 0.01 -8.86
CA ARG A 35 -23.18 0.63 -7.96
C ARG A 35 -22.46 1.64 -7.07
N PHE A 36 -23.10 2.79 -6.81
CA PHE A 36 -22.57 3.87 -5.97
C PHE A 36 -22.38 3.41 -4.50
N VAL A 37 -23.25 2.52 -4.02
CA VAL A 37 -23.15 1.90 -2.68
C VAL A 37 -23.27 0.39 -2.83
N THR A 38 -22.38 -0.36 -2.17
CA THR A 38 -22.44 -1.82 -2.11
C THR A 38 -23.47 -2.27 -1.08
N LYS A 39 -23.94 -3.53 -1.17
CA LYS A 39 -24.85 -4.09 -0.16
C LYS A 39 -24.24 -4.15 1.26
N ASN A 40 -22.92 -4.02 1.36
CA ASN A 40 -22.17 -3.99 2.61
C ASN A 40 -22.06 -2.57 3.19
N GLY A 41 -22.72 -1.58 2.57
CA GLY A 41 -22.71 -0.18 3.00
C GLY A 41 -21.49 0.61 2.57
N THR A 42 -20.55 0.02 1.83
CA THR A 42 -19.37 0.76 1.34
C THR A 42 -19.72 1.59 0.11
N CYS A 43 -19.37 2.88 0.13
CA CYS A 43 -19.53 3.77 -1.02
C CYS A 43 -18.39 3.56 -2.02
N ASN A 44 -18.71 3.27 -3.27
CA ASN A 44 -17.75 3.04 -4.34
C ASN A 44 -17.40 4.36 -5.05
N VAL A 45 -17.02 5.37 -4.26
CA VAL A 45 -16.60 6.69 -4.75
C VAL A 45 -15.10 6.77 -4.66
N ALA A 46 -14.42 6.59 -5.79
CA ALA A 46 -13.01 6.92 -5.88
C ALA A 46 -12.88 8.45 -5.94
N HIS A 47 -12.50 9.07 -4.82
CA HIS A 47 -12.10 10.48 -4.82
C HIS A 47 -10.78 10.63 -5.58
N THR A 48 -10.88 10.79 -6.90
CA THR A 48 -9.80 11.30 -7.73
C THR A 48 -9.78 12.83 -7.57
N ASN A 49 -8.62 13.40 -7.20
CA ASN A 49 -8.38 14.84 -6.96
C ASN A 49 -8.75 15.42 -5.58
N ILE A 50 -8.27 14.81 -4.48
CA ILE A 50 -8.24 15.48 -3.17
C ILE A 50 -6.98 16.34 -3.11
N ARG A 51 -7.10 17.61 -3.52
CA ARG A 51 -5.99 18.57 -3.55
C ARG A 51 -5.60 19.10 -2.16
N GLU A 52 -6.29 18.69 -1.11
CA GLU A 52 -6.16 19.23 0.25
C GLU A 52 -5.97 18.14 1.33
N GLN A 53 -5.11 17.15 1.09
CA GLN A 53 -4.83 16.10 2.08
C GLN A 53 -4.15 16.63 3.37
N GLY A 54 -3.60 17.85 3.36
CA GLY A 54 -2.98 18.47 4.55
C GLY A 54 -3.97 18.84 5.65
N ARG A 55 -5.27 19.02 5.33
CA ARG A 55 -6.29 19.40 6.31
C ARG A 55 -6.64 18.27 7.29
N PHE A 56 -6.31 17.02 6.94
CA PHE A 56 -6.47 15.85 7.82
C PHE A 56 -5.40 15.78 8.93
N LEU A 57 -4.21 16.37 8.72
CA LEU A 57 -3.13 16.37 9.73
C LEU A 57 -3.37 17.38 10.85
N LEU A 58 -4.10 18.47 10.57
CA LEU A 58 -4.48 19.47 11.58
C LEU A 58 -5.54 18.94 12.56
N ASP A 59 -6.33 17.96 12.14
CA ASP A 59 -7.37 17.34 12.95
C ASP A 59 -6.87 16.01 13.55
N VAL A 60 -5.72 16.08 14.23
CA VAL A 60 -4.99 14.90 14.73
C VAL A 60 -5.80 14.09 15.74
N PHE A 61 -6.68 14.74 16.49
CA PHE A 61 -7.49 14.10 17.54
C PHE A 61 -8.70 13.34 16.97
N THR A 62 -9.39 13.89 15.96
CA THR A 62 -10.50 13.18 15.33
C THR A 62 -10.00 12.08 14.40
N THR A 63 -8.84 12.27 13.74
CA THR A 63 -8.18 11.19 12.99
C THR A 63 -7.71 10.08 13.93
N LEU A 64 -7.08 10.39 15.06
CA LEU A 64 -6.71 9.38 16.06
C LEU A 64 -7.89 8.52 16.53
N VAL A 65 -9.06 9.13 16.68
CA VAL A 65 -10.29 8.45 17.12
C VAL A 65 -10.94 7.61 16.01
N ASP A 66 -10.78 8.01 14.74
CA ASP A 66 -11.32 7.32 13.56
C ASP A 66 -10.38 6.21 13.02
N LEU A 67 -9.10 6.25 13.40
CA LEU A 67 -8.11 5.26 13.01
C LEU A 67 -8.32 3.90 13.73
N LYS A 68 -7.95 2.81 13.04
CA LYS A 68 -8.02 1.44 13.59
C LYS A 68 -7.21 1.34 14.90
N TRP A 69 -7.66 0.51 15.83
CA TRP A 69 -7.07 0.30 17.16
C TRP A 69 -5.53 0.15 17.20
N LEU A 70 -4.92 -0.52 16.21
CA LEU A 70 -3.47 -0.67 16.12
C LEU A 70 -2.75 0.67 15.94
N HIS A 71 -3.33 1.61 15.18
CA HIS A 71 -2.74 2.91 14.98
C HIS A 71 -2.77 3.75 16.27
N THR A 72 -3.84 3.63 17.07
CA THR A 72 -3.91 4.27 18.38
C THR A 72 -2.79 3.77 19.29
N LEU A 73 -2.52 2.46 19.32
CA LEU A 73 -1.41 1.87 20.09
C LEU A 73 -0.03 2.31 19.60
N ILE A 74 0.18 2.40 18.29
CA ILE A 74 1.44 2.88 17.71
C ILE A 74 1.68 4.33 18.10
N ILE A 75 0.67 5.20 17.97
CA ILE A 75 0.81 6.63 18.28
C ILE A 75 1.04 6.83 19.78
N PHE A 76 0.33 6.08 20.63
CA PHE A 76 0.58 6.06 22.06
C PHE A 76 2.04 5.72 22.36
N THR A 77 2.54 4.61 21.83
CA THR A 77 3.93 4.16 22.03
C THR A 77 4.94 5.20 21.51
N MET A 78 4.71 5.74 20.31
CA MET A 78 5.56 6.78 19.72
C MET A 78 5.62 8.05 20.58
N SER A 79 4.52 8.46 21.20
CA SER A 79 4.53 9.63 22.09
C SER A 79 5.45 9.44 23.30
N TYR A 80 5.45 8.25 23.92
CA TYR A 80 6.37 7.92 25.01
C TYR A 80 7.82 7.86 24.52
N LEU A 81 8.08 7.18 23.41
CA LEU A 81 9.42 7.11 22.82
C LEU A 81 9.97 8.51 22.50
N CYS A 82 9.16 9.38 21.89
CA CYS A 82 9.53 10.77 21.62
C CYS A 82 9.86 11.51 22.91
N SER A 83 9.05 11.36 23.98
CA SER A 83 9.35 11.99 25.26
C SER A 83 10.68 11.52 25.85
N TRP A 84 10.95 10.21 25.85
CA TRP A 84 12.20 9.65 26.36
C TRP A 84 13.41 10.11 25.55
N LEU A 85 13.29 10.13 24.22
CA LEU A 85 14.36 10.64 23.36
C LEU A 85 14.61 12.13 23.59
N LEU A 86 13.57 12.96 23.74
CA LEU A 86 13.74 14.38 24.02
C LEU A 86 14.46 14.60 25.34
N PHE A 87 14.02 13.97 26.43
CA PHE A 87 14.69 14.09 27.72
C PHE A 87 16.11 13.51 27.68
N GLY A 88 16.30 12.35 27.04
CA GLY A 88 17.62 11.74 26.87
C GLY A 88 18.58 12.65 26.10
N MET A 89 18.12 13.29 25.03
CA MET A 89 18.90 14.26 24.26
C MET A 89 19.25 15.50 25.07
N ILE A 90 18.31 16.02 25.87
CA ILE A 90 18.57 17.15 26.77
C ILE A 90 19.66 16.78 27.80
N TRP A 91 19.54 15.63 28.44
CA TRP A 91 20.53 15.14 29.40
C TRP A 91 21.90 14.92 28.76
N TRP A 92 21.92 14.34 27.56
CA TRP A 92 23.14 14.16 26.80
C TRP A 92 23.82 15.50 26.46
N LEU A 93 23.04 16.50 26.03
CA LEU A 93 23.55 17.85 25.78
C LEU A 93 24.11 18.52 27.05
N ILE A 94 23.46 18.32 28.20
CA ILE A 94 23.95 18.84 29.49
C ILE A 94 25.28 18.18 29.85
N ALA A 95 25.39 16.86 29.75
CA ALA A 95 26.63 16.12 30.02
C ALA A 95 27.75 16.54 29.06
N PHE A 96 27.42 16.76 27.79
CA PHE A 96 28.35 17.29 26.78
C PHE A 96 28.85 18.69 27.14
N ALA A 97 27.95 19.61 27.51
CA ALA A 97 28.31 20.97 27.90
C ALA A 97 29.11 21.03 29.22
N HIS A 98 28.86 20.08 30.13
CA HIS A 98 29.61 19.96 31.39
C HIS A 98 31.03 19.41 31.17
N GLY A 99 31.27 18.70 30.06
CA GLY A 99 32.55 18.05 29.76
C GLY A 99 32.68 16.64 30.33
N ASP A 100 31.60 16.05 30.88
CA ASP A 100 31.59 14.67 31.41
C ASP A 100 31.84 13.61 30.33
N LEU A 101 31.72 13.99 29.05
CA LEU A 101 31.89 13.10 27.89
C LEU A 101 33.30 13.12 27.27
N ASP A 102 34.19 14.02 27.72
CA ASP A 102 35.52 14.24 27.11
C ASP A 102 36.67 13.64 27.96
N GLN A 103 36.40 12.54 28.67
CA GLN A 103 37.37 11.79 29.49
C GLN A 103 37.78 10.46 28.86
#